data_AF-A0A7C5K0N7-F1
#
_entry.id   AF-A0A7C5K0N7-F1
#
_cell.length_a   1.000
_cell.length_b   1.000
_cell.length_c   1.000
_cell.angle_alpha   90.00
_cell.angle_beta   90.00
_cell.angle_gamma   90.00
#
_symmetry.space_group_name_H-M   'P 1'
#
loop_
_entity.id
_entity.type
_entity.pdbx_description
1 polymer ?
#
loop_
_entity_poly.entity_id
_entity_poly.type
_entity_poly.pdbx_seq_one_letter_code
_entity_poly.pdbx_strand_id
1 'polypeptide(L)'
;MTDKKKKRPIDEFPWQEYDKEEFEEKYPHLARELEEKPGLVIEGYRVEEKEEESMDFSGYNPTVIDFIRRCETDEEALEIINWMEEHGEITSELAKELRIKLVKEGVRSFGSKKEWGWYERHRKR
;
A
#
# COMPACT_ATOMS: atom_id res chain seq x y z
N MET A 1 9.20 -42.37 21.95
CA MET A 1 8.63 -41.10 22.42
C MET A 1 8.87 -40.09 21.31
N THR A 2 7.88 -39.82 20.48
CA THR A 2 8.01 -38.88 19.36
C THR A 2 7.76 -37.48 19.87
N ASP A 3 8.82 -36.67 19.93
CA ASP A 3 8.77 -35.24 20.20
C ASP A 3 7.86 -34.55 19.18
N LYS A 4 6.63 -34.23 19.60
CA LYS A 4 5.75 -33.34 18.86
C LYS A 4 6.33 -31.94 18.95
N LYS A 5 7.19 -31.56 18.00
CA LYS A 5 7.58 -30.16 17.79
C LYS A 5 6.29 -29.33 17.68
N LYS A 6 6.11 -28.35 18.58
CA LYS A 6 5.01 -27.38 18.50
C LYS A 6 5.13 -26.66 17.16
N LYS A 7 4.16 -26.87 16.27
CA LYS A 7 4.08 -26.15 15.00
C LYS A 7 3.91 -24.66 15.30
N ARG A 8 4.70 -23.82 14.62
CA ARG A 8 4.66 -22.37 14.79
C ARG A 8 3.48 -21.83 13.97
N PRO A 9 2.91 -20.66 14.32
CA PRO A 9 1.81 -20.06 13.56
C PRO A 9 2.11 -19.86 12.07
N ILE A 10 3.41 -19.75 11.72
CA ILE A 10 3.88 -19.62 10.34
C ILE A 10 3.63 -20.87 9.50
N ASP A 11 3.48 -22.03 10.14
CA ASP A 11 3.27 -23.33 9.49
C ASP A 11 1.78 -23.61 9.18
N GLU A 12 0.87 -22.70 9.53
CA GLU A 12 -0.59 -22.85 9.39
C GLU A 12 -1.25 -21.86 8.40
N PHE A 13 -0.48 -21.04 7.67
CA PHE A 13 -1.08 -20.07 6.75
C PHE A 13 -1.44 -20.70 5.38
N PRO A 14 -2.74 -20.74 4.98
CA PRO A 14 -3.19 -21.39 3.75
C PRO A 14 -2.79 -20.72 2.42
N TRP A 15 -2.12 -19.56 2.46
CA TRP A 15 -1.81 -18.70 1.31
C TRP A 15 -0.31 -18.59 1.00
N GLN A 16 0.53 -19.38 1.68
CA GLN A 16 1.96 -19.41 1.41
C GLN A 16 2.24 -20.48 0.36
N GLU A 17 2.32 -20.08 -0.92
CA GLU A 17 2.72 -20.97 -2.04
C GLU A 17 4.21 -21.38 -1.99
N TYR A 18 4.96 -20.92 -1.00
CA TYR A 18 6.38 -21.16 -0.87
C TYR A 18 6.67 -22.18 0.22
N ASP A 19 7.41 -23.22 -0.12
CA ASP A 19 8.06 -24.10 0.85
C ASP A 19 9.05 -23.26 1.69
N LYS A 20 9.10 -23.51 3.00
CA LYS A 20 10.01 -22.80 3.91
C LYS A 20 11.46 -22.97 3.47
N GLU A 21 11.80 -24.16 2.98
CA GLU A 21 13.13 -24.47 2.46
C GLU A 21 13.47 -23.61 1.23
N GLU A 22 12.52 -23.45 0.30
CA GLU A 22 12.68 -22.62 -0.89
C GLU A 22 12.83 -21.13 -0.53
N PHE A 23 12.10 -20.66 0.47
CA PHE A 23 12.21 -19.29 0.97
C PHE A 23 13.57 -19.02 1.63
N GLU A 24 14.09 -19.97 2.41
CA GLU A 24 15.43 -19.89 3.02
C GLU A 24 16.54 -19.88 1.96
N GLU A 25 16.39 -20.65 0.89
CA GLU A 25 17.35 -20.68 -0.23
C GLU A 25 17.33 -19.38 -1.04
N LYS A 26 16.13 -18.87 -1.38
CA LYS A 26 15.97 -17.65 -2.17
C LYS A 26 16.30 -16.38 -1.38
N TYR A 27 16.02 -16.35 -0.08
CA TYR A 27 16.15 -15.15 0.76
C TYR A 27 16.86 -15.43 2.09
N PRO A 28 18.13 -15.90 2.06
CA PRO A 28 18.82 -16.41 3.25
C PRO A 28 19.02 -15.33 4.33
N HIS A 29 19.25 -14.08 3.94
CA HIS A 29 19.40 -12.97 4.88
C HIS A 29 18.07 -12.59 5.54
N LEU A 30 16.96 -12.62 4.79
CA LEU A 30 15.64 -12.24 5.29
C LEU A 30 15.08 -13.32 6.23
N ALA A 31 15.26 -14.60 5.88
CA ALA A 31 14.91 -15.71 6.75
C ALA A 31 15.66 -15.63 8.09
N ARG A 32 16.96 -15.33 8.03
CA ARG A 32 17.78 -15.12 9.23
C ARG A 32 17.31 -13.95 10.08
N GLU A 33 16.94 -12.82 9.48
CA GLU A 33 16.39 -11.68 10.22
C GLU A 33 15.05 -11.99 10.90
N LEU A 34 14.17 -12.74 10.22
CA LEU A 34 12.88 -13.19 10.76
C LEU A 34 13.03 -14.17 11.94
N GLU A 35 14.06 -15.03 11.91
CA GLU A 35 14.30 -15.99 12.98
C GLU A 35 15.10 -15.40 14.17
N GLU A 36 16.05 -14.50 13.91
CA GLU A 36 16.94 -13.96 14.95
C GLU A 36 16.36 -12.77 15.72
N LYS A 37 15.51 -11.93 15.09
CA LYS A 37 15.03 -10.69 15.72
C LYS A 37 13.56 -10.82 16.12
N PRO A 38 13.19 -10.50 17.38
CA PRO A 38 11.79 -10.23 17.70
C PRO A 38 11.34 -9.07 16.80
N GLY A 39 10.24 -9.27 16.06
CA GLY A 39 9.73 -8.30 15.10
C GLY A 39 9.67 -6.89 15.71
N LEU A 40 9.98 -5.88 14.90
CA LEU A 40 9.88 -4.48 15.32
C LEU A 40 8.41 -4.21 15.69
N VAL A 41 8.18 -3.98 16.98
CA VAL A 41 6.86 -3.54 17.46
C VAL A 41 6.69 -2.10 16.98
N ILE A 42 5.71 -1.89 16.09
CA ILE A 42 5.33 -0.54 15.68
C ILE A 42 4.66 0.12 16.90
N GLU A 43 5.40 0.92 17.66
CA GLU A 43 4.91 1.61 18.87
C GLU A 43 3.87 2.69 18.56
N GLY A 44 3.74 3.10 17.30
CA GLY A 44 2.69 4.00 16.86
C GLY A 44 2.82 4.31 15.38
N TYR A 45 1.69 4.47 14.70
CA TYR A 45 1.63 5.07 13.38
C TYR A 45 1.13 6.51 13.55
N ARG A 46 1.90 7.48 13.06
CA ARG A 46 1.56 8.90 13.18
C ARG A 46 0.67 9.29 12.00
N VAL A 47 -0.60 9.60 12.27
CA VAL A 47 -1.57 10.17 11.30
C VAL A 47 -1.60 11.68 11.42
N GLU A 48 -0.45 12.30 11.62
CA GLU A 48 -0.36 13.73 11.38
C GLU A 48 0.14 13.86 9.95
N GLU A 49 -0.63 14.57 9.12
CA GLU A 49 -0.16 15.14 7.87
C GLU A 49 1.04 16.04 8.22
N LYS A 50 2.21 15.44 8.43
CA LYS A 50 3.46 16.17 8.34
C LYS A 50 3.42 16.82 6.96
N GLU A 51 3.52 18.13 6.93
CA GLU A 51 3.88 18.88 5.73
C GLU A 51 4.91 18.04 4.98
N GLU A 52 4.49 17.54 3.81
CA GLU A 52 5.24 16.51 3.12
C GLU A 52 6.66 17.02 2.91
N GLU A 53 7.64 16.31 3.49
CA GLU A 53 9.05 16.62 3.32
C GLU A 53 9.29 16.76 1.82
N SER A 54 9.89 17.88 1.41
CA SER A 54 10.03 18.21 0.00
C SER A 54 10.65 17.03 -0.76
N MET A 55 9.86 16.37 -1.61
CA MET A 55 10.28 15.19 -2.35
C MET A 55 10.87 15.60 -3.70
N ASP A 56 11.84 14.84 -4.20
CA ASP A 56 12.22 14.96 -5.60
C ASP A 56 11.20 14.21 -6.46
N PHE A 57 10.33 14.96 -7.13
CA PHE A 57 9.34 14.41 -8.06
C PHE A 57 9.90 14.17 -9.46
N SER A 58 11.23 14.33 -9.68
CA SER A 58 11.85 14.02 -10.97
C SER A 58 11.65 12.55 -11.34
N GLY A 59 10.84 12.28 -12.36
CA GLY A 59 10.51 10.92 -12.80
C GLY A 59 9.44 10.23 -11.96
N TYR A 60 8.75 10.95 -11.06
CA TYR A 60 7.64 10.41 -10.29
C TYR A 60 6.42 10.15 -11.18
N ASN A 61 5.92 8.92 -11.15
CA ASN A 61 4.68 8.54 -11.84
C ASN A 61 3.51 8.60 -10.84
N PRO A 62 2.50 9.48 -11.06
CA PRO A 62 1.34 9.56 -10.19
C PRO A 62 0.57 8.23 -10.14
N THR A 63 0.08 7.88 -8.95
CA THR A 63 -0.76 6.71 -8.72
C THR A 63 -2.25 7.05 -8.86
N VAL A 64 -3.11 6.02 -8.90
CA VAL A 64 -4.58 6.19 -8.86
C VAL A 64 -5.04 7.08 -7.69
N ILE A 65 -4.39 6.96 -6.53
CA ILE A 65 -4.71 7.77 -5.35
C ILE A 65 -4.38 9.26 -5.59
N ASP A 66 -3.31 9.55 -6.32
CA ASP A 66 -2.93 10.93 -6.65
C ASP A 66 -3.89 11.60 -7.62
N PHE A 67 -4.53 10.82 -8.50
CA PHE A 67 -5.61 11.30 -9.35
C PHE A 67 -6.89 11.52 -8.53
N ILE A 68 -7.28 10.55 -7.70
CA ILE A 68 -8.46 10.68 -6.82
C ILE A 68 -8.34 11.88 -5.87
N ARG A 69 -7.15 12.15 -5.31
CA ARG A 69 -6.92 13.30 -4.43
C ARG A 69 -7.10 14.66 -5.14
N ARG A 70 -7.12 14.71 -6.47
CA ARG A 70 -7.43 15.93 -7.24
C ARG A 70 -8.91 16.15 -7.47
N CYS A 71 -9.71 15.08 -7.44
CA CYS A 71 -11.16 15.16 -7.64
C CYS A 71 -11.83 16.02 -6.56
N GLU A 72 -12.85 16.76 -6.97
CA GLU A 72 -13.71 17.56 -6.10
C GLU A 72 -14.87 16.73 -5.55
N THR A 73 -15.41 15.83 -6.38
CA THR A 73 -16.60 15.03 -6.08
C THR A 73 -16.32 13.53 -6.12
N ASP A 74 -17.20 12.76 -5.50
CA ASP A 74 -17.13 11.29 -5.53
C ASP A 74 -17.40 10.75 -6.95
N GLU A 75 -18.20 11.46 -7.76
CA GLU A 75 -18.50 11.08 -9.14
C GLU A 75 -17.24 11.14 -10.02
N GLU A 76 -16.46 12.22 -9.91
CA GLU A 76 -15.18 12.35 -10.62
C GLU A 76 -14.19 11.26 -10.20
N ALA A 77 -14.13 10.95 -8.90
CA ALA A 77 -13.26 9.88 -8.40
C ALA A 77 -13.67 8.51 -8.95
N LEU A 78 -14.97 8.26 -9.08
CA LEU A 78 -15.49 7.02 -9.67
C LEU A 78 -15.12 6.90 -11.16
N GLU A 79 -15.23 7.99 -11.93
CA GLU A 79 -14.80 8.02 -13.33
C GLU A 79 -13.32 7.70 -13.49
N ILE A 80 -12.47 8.28 -12.64
CA ILE A 80 -11.03 7.98 -12.63
C ILE A 80 -10.76 6.49 -12.35
N ILE A 81 -11.42 5.91 -11.34
CA ILE A 81 -11.26 4.48 -11.02
C ILE A 81 -11.69 3.61 -12.20
N ASN A 82 -12.82 3.91 -12.83
CA ASN A 82 -13.32 3.15 -13.97
C ASN A 82 -12.38 3.24 -15.17
N TRP A 83 -11.92 4.46 -15.49
CA TRP A 83 -11.00 4.68 -16.59
C TRP A 83 -9.68 3.92 -16.38
N MET A 84 -9.11 3.95 -15.17
CA MET A 84 -7.88 3.22 -14.86
C MET A 84 -8.05 1.71 -14.90
N GLU A 85 -9.21 1.18 -14.51
CA GLU A 85 -9.53 -0.26 -14.64
C GLU A 85 -9.66 -0.65 -16.12
N GLU A 86 -10.39 0.14 -16.92
CA GLU A 86 -10.60 -0.13 -18.36
C GLU A 86 -9.30 -0.13 -19.16
N HIS A 87 -8.32 0.68 -18.76
CA HIS A 87 -7.01 0.78 -19.40
C HIS A 87 -5.98 -0.22 -18.84
N GLY A 88 -6.35 -1.01 -17.82
CA GLY A 88 -5.46 -1.98 -17.18
C GLY A 88 -4.35 -1.36 -16.32
N GLU A 89 -4.51 -0.09 -15.93
CA GLU A 89 -3.59 0.61 -15.02
C GLU A 89 -3.74 0.11 -13.57
N ILE A 90 -4.93 -0.38 -13.22
CA ILE A 90 -5.22 -1.03 -11.93
C ILE A 90 -5.94 -2.36 -12.15
N THR A 91 -5.76 -3.30 -11.21
CA THR A 91 -6.49 -4.57 -11.24
C THR A 91 -7.94 -4.38 -10.83
N SER A 92 -8.82 -5.29 -11.27
CA SER A 92 -10.24 -5.26 -10.90
C SER A 92 -10.47 -5.41 -9.40
N GLU A 93 -9.62 -6.16 -8.69
CA GLU A 93 -9.67 -6.26 -7.23
C GLU A 93 -9.42 -4.90 -6.58
N LEU A 94 -8.36 -4.20 -7.02
CA LEU A 94 -8.03 -2.87 -6.50
C LEU A 94 -9.13 -1.86 -6.84
N ALA A 95 -9.64 -1.86 -8.07
CA ALA A 95 -10.74 -0.98 -8.48
C ALA A 95 -11.98 -1.18 -7.59
N LYS A 96 -12.31 -2.44 -7.27
CA LYS A 96 -13.43 -2.78 -6.38
C LYS A 96 -13.22 -2.25 -4.97
N GLU A 97 -12.03 -2.40 -4.40
CA GLU A 97 -11.69 -1.86 -3.07
C GLU A 97 -11.80 -0.33 -3.04
N LEU A 98 -11.28 0.36 -4.06
CA LEU A 98 -11.35 1.81 -4.19
C LEU A 98 -12.80 2.29 -4.26
N ARG A 99 -13.65 1.63 -5.06
CA ARG A 99 -15.10 1.94 -5.14
C ARG A 99 -15.80 1.76 -3.79
N ILE A 100 -15.51 0.68 -3.07
CA ILE A 100 -16.11 0.42 -1.74
C ILE A 100 -15.69 1.52 -0.76
N LYS A 101 -14.42 1.91 -0.75
CA LYS A 101 -13.91 2.96 0.12
C LYS A 101 -14.54 4.31 -0.23
N LEU A 102 -14.62 4.65 -1.52
CA LEU A 102 -15.23 5.88 -2.02
C LEU A 102 -16.69 6.02 -1.57
N VAL A 103 -17.49 4.95 -1.70
CA VAL A 103 -18.91 4.97 -1.28
C VAL A 103 -19.07 5.11 0.24
N LYS A 104 -18.16 4.52 1.03
CA LYS A 104 -18.27 4.52 2.50
C LYS A 104 -17.78 5.81 3.14
N GLU A 105 -16.68 6.35 2.63
CA GLU A 105 -15.91 7.40 3.32
C GLU A 105 -15.76 8.68 2.47
N GLY A 106 -16.15 8.66 1.19
CA GLY A 106 -16.05 9.78 0.27
C GLY A 106 -14.63 10.02 -0.27
N VAL A 107 -14.49 10.94 -1.23
CA VAL A 107 -13.24 11.26 -1.93
C VAL A 107 -12.13 11.75 -0.98
N ARG A 108 -12.49 12.38 0.14
CA ARG A 108 -11.51 12.89 1.13
C ARG A 108 -10.92 11.81 2.03
N SER A 109 -11.43 10.58 1.98
CA SER A 109 -10.82 9.42 2.65
C SER A 109 -9.49 8.97 2.04
N PHE A 110 -9.20 9.42 0.82
CA PHE A 110 -7.96 9.16 0.11
C PHE A 110 -6.85 10.16 0.47
N GLY A 111 -7.17 11.20 1.25
CA GLY A 111 -6.25 12.23 1.72
C GLY A 111 -6.73 13.65 1.39
N SER A 112 -5.96 14.63 1.86
CA SER A 112 -6.16 16.05 1.55
C SER A 112 -6.12 16.33 0.04
N LYS A 113 -6.91 17.32 -0.38
CA LYS A 113 -7.05 17.73 -1.79
C LYS A 113 -5.71 18.24 -2.33
N LYS A 114 -5.27 17.67 -3.46
CA LYS A 114 -4.10 18.18 -4.19
C LYS A 114 -4.53 19.33 -5.10
N GLU A 115 -4.37 20.55 -4.60
CA GLU A 115 -4.66 21.77 -5.35
C GLU A 115 -3.79 21.93 -6.61
N TRP A 116 -4.20 22.82 -7.52
CA TRP A 116 -3.37 23.20 -8.66
C TRP A 116 -1.96 23.61 -8.22
N GLY A 117 -0.92 23.17 -8.94
CA GLY A 117 0.47 23.50 -8.62
C GLY A 117 1.05 22.77 -7.40
N TRP A 118 0.38 21.72 -6.90
CA TRP A 118 0.79 21.05 -5.66
C TRP A 118 2.17 20.39 -5.74
N TYR A 119 2.52 19.74 -6.85
CA TYR A 119 3.84 19.10 -6.99
C TYR A 119 4.96 20.14 -7.06
N GLU A 120 4.71 21.28 -7.70
CA GLU A 120 5.66 22.39 -7.82
C GLU A 120 5.95 23.03 -6.47
N ARG A 121 4.96 23.10 -5.58
CA ARG A 121 5.13 23.62 -4.22
C ARG A 121 5.88 22.66 -3.29
N HIS A 122 5.68 21.36 -3.47
CA HIS A 122 6.27 20.33 -2.60
C HIS A 122 7.54 19.71 -3.17
N ARG A 123 7.97 20.11 -4.38
CA ARG A 123 9.22 19.65 -4.97
C ARG A 123 10.41 20.19 -4.17
N LYS A 124 11.38 19.32 -3.91
CA LYS A 124 12.69 19.73 -3.40
C LYS A 124 13.39 20.65 -4.40
N ARG A 125 13.72 21.87 -3.96
CA ARG A 125 14.54 22.82 -4.72
C ARG A 125 16.00 22.38 -4.75
#